data_AF-A0A522AU35-F1
#
_entry.id   AF-A0A522AU35-F1
#
_cell.length_a   1.000
_cell.length_b   1.000
_cell.length_c   1.000
_cell.angle_alpha   90.00
_cell.angle_beta   90.00
_cell.angle_gamma   90.00
#
_symmetry.space_group_name_H-M   'P 1'
#
loop_
_entity.id
_entity.type
_entity.pdbx_description
1 polymer ?
#
loop_
_entity_poly.entity_id
_entity_poly.type
_entity_poly.pdbx_seq_one_letter_code
_entity_poly.pdbx_strand_id
1 'polypeptide(L)'
;MTDREHRLEAPHRRLQPGSPIFERSVVVGYKAFAWLISHLPPVLPRVVLGGGAQLSYLLWPTKRRWSNANFGHVLGLSPHDPRVWRTALKAYGAYGRYVVELARLPKLAREHADELVLGANLDAIHEIWEASEGG
;
A
#
# COMPACT_ATOMS: atom_id res chain seq x y z
N MET A 1 26.86 -26.85 8.22
CA MET A 1 27.21 -25.91 9.30
C MET A 1 28.35 -25.04 8.78
N THR A 2 28.27 -23.72 8.65
CA THR A 2 27.20 -22.76 8.98
C THR A 2 27.50 -21.48 8.20
N ASP A 3 26.69 -21.22 7.17
CA ASP A 3 26.60 -19.99 6.37
C ASP A 3 25.90 -18.87 7.17
N ARG A 4 26.23 -18.79 8.47
CA ARG A 4 25.44 -18.16 9.53
C ARG A 4 26.06 -16.87 10.05
N GLU A 5 26.83 -16.21 9.19
CA GLU A 5 27.23 -14.81 9.35
C GLU A 5 26.80 -14.03 8.10
N HIS A 6 25.54 -14.17 7.72
CA HIS A 6 24.85 -13.06 7.06
C HIS A 6 24.82 -11.92 8.07
N ARG A 7 25.90 -11.15 8.05
CA ARG A 7 26.08 -9.87 8.70
C ARG A 7 24.79 -9.08 8.47
N LEU A 8 24.02 -8.89 9.54
CA LEU A 8 22.89 -7.96 9.60
C LEU A 8 23.43 -6.53 9.55
N GLU A 9 24.24 -6.22 8.54
CA GLU A 9 24.60 -4.85 8.23
C GLU A 9 23.33 -4.18 7.73
N ALA A 10 22.81 -3.24 8.52
CA ALA A 10 21.72 -2.39 8.08
C ALA A 10 22.11 -1.79 6.71
N PRO A 11 21.26 -1.91 5.68
CA PRO A 11 21.55 -1.40 4.34
C PRO A 11 21.52 0.13 4.36
N HIS A 12 22.60 0.74 4.88
CA HIS A 12 22.80 2.18 4.97
C HIS A 12 23.04 2.80 3.59
N ARG A 13 23.30 1.96 2.57
CA ARG A 13 23.56 2.38 1.20
C ARG A 13 22.64 1.63 0.26
N ARG A 14 21.82 2.37 -0.49
CA ARG A 14 21.00 1.80 -1.56
C ARG A 14 21.93 1.15 -2.59
N LEU A 15 21.72 -0.14 -2.85
CA LEU A 15 22.51 -0.93 -3.79
C LEU A 15 22.47 -0.35 -5.22
N GLN A 16 21.42 0.40 -5.55
CA GLN A 16 21.29 1.17 -6.79
C GLN A 16 20.59 2.51 -6.50
N PRO A 17 21.34 3.63 -6.36
CA PRO A 17 20.71 4.95 -6.25
C PRO A 17 20.02 5.31 -7.57
N GLY A 18 18.74 5.69 -7.50
CA GLY A 18 17.98 6.17 -8.65
C GLY A 18 18.41 7.57 -9.07
N SER A 19 17.81 8.09 -10.14
CA SER A 19 18.03 9.49 -10.54
C SER A 19 17.50 10.45 -9.47
N PRO A 20 18.34 11.33 -8.89
CA PRO A 20 17.91 12.26 -7.85
C PRO A 20 16.82 13.23 -8.33
N ILE A 21 16.83 13.58 -9.62
CA ILE A 21 15.82 14.44 -10.23
C ILE A 21 14.48 13.70 -10.27
N PHE A 22 14.50 12.45 -10.72
CA PHE A 22 13.29 11.63 -10.75
C PHE A 22 12.71 11.43 -9.34
N GLU A 23 13.54 11.10 -8.36
CA GLU A 23 13.12 10.96 -6.96
C GLU A 23 12.48 12.25 -6.43
N ARG A 24 13.12 13.41 -6.66
CA ARG A 24 12.56 14.71 -6.28
C ARG A 24 11.23 14.99 -6.98
N SER A 25 11.12 14.71 -8.28
CA SER A 25 9.88 14.88 -9.04
C SER A 25 8.75 14.02 -8.50
N VAL A 26 9.03 12.76 -8.14
CA VAL A 26 8.05 11.86 -7.51
C VAL A 26 7.57 12.42 -6.17
N VAL A 27 8.49 12.89 -5.33
CA VAL A 27 8.16 13.46 -4.01
C VAL A 27 7.32 14.75 -4.15
N VAL A 28 7.72 15.66 -5.05
CA VAL A 28 6.98 16.89 -5.32
C VAL A 28 5.59 16.59 -5.86
N GLY A 29 5.49 15.67 -6.83
CA GLY A 29 4.21 15.21 -7.38
C GLY A 29 3.29 14.62 -6.31
N TYR A 30 3.83 13.77 -5.44
CA TYR A 30 3.08 13.20 -4.31
C TYR A 30 2.58 14.29 -3.35
N LYS A 31 3.43 15.25 -2.97
CA LYS A 31 3.03 16.37 -2.09
C LYS A 31 1.92 17.22 -2.71
N ALA A 32 2.02 17.53 -4.00
CA ALA A 32 1.00 18.28 -4.73
C ALA A 32 -0.33 17.50 -4.79
N PHE A 33 -0.26 16.20 -5.07
CA PHE A 33 -1.41 15.31 -5.04
C PHE A 33 -2.06 15.25 -3.66
N ALA A 34 -1.29 15.03 -2.59
CA ALA A 34 -1.79 15.01 -1.22
C ALA A 34 -2.46 16.34 -0.83
N TRP A 35 -1.84 17.46 -1.20
CA TRP A 35 -2.44 18.78 -1.01
C TRP A 35 -3.79 18.89 -1.74
N LEU A 36 -3.88 18.51 -3.01
CA LEU A 36 -5.12 18.57 -3.80
C LEU A 36 -6.22 17.70 -3.18
N ILE A 37 -5.91 16.44 -2.89
CA ILE A 37 -6.88 15.49 -2.32
C ILE A 37 -7.38 15.94 -0.96
N SER A 38 -6.56 16.64 -0.18
CA SER A 38 -6.94 17.18 1.13
C SER A 38 -8.02 18.26 1.06
N HIS A 39 -8.09 19.02 -0.04
CA HIS A 39 -9.07 20.10 -0.22
C HIS A 39 -10.37 19.63 -0.89
N LEU A 40 -10.42 18.38 -1.35
CA LEU A 40 -11.62 17.81 -1.98
C LEU A 40 -12.50 17.09 -0.95
N PRO A 41 -13.82 17.04 -1.15
CA PRO A 41 -14.71 16.14 -0.41
C PRO A 41 -14.22 14.68 -0.50
N PRO A 42 -14.18 13.89 0.59
CA PRO A 42 -13.57 12.55 0.61
C PRO A 42 -14.16 11.55 -0.41
N VAL A 43 -15.43 11.72 -0.78
CA VAL A 43 -16.15 10.83 -1.68
C VAL A 43 -15.62 10.93 -3.11
N LEU A 44 -15.26 12.14 -3.56
CA LEU A 44 -14.86 12.38 -4.95
C LEU A 44 -13.54 11.69 -5.32
N PRO A 45 -12.43 11.85 -4.56
CA PRO A 45 -11.19 11.12 -4.82
C PRO A 45 -11.35 9.61 -4.76
N ARG A 46 -12.17 9.09 -3.82
CA ARG A 46 -12.39 7.64 -3.68
C ARG A 46 -13.08 7.06 -4.91
N VAL A 47 -14.12 7.73 -5.42
CA VAL A 47 -14.82 7.27 -6.62
C VAL A 47 -13.93 7.39 -7.86
N VAL A 48 -13.23 8.51 -8.03
CA VAL A 48 -12.37 8.74 -9.20
C VAL A 48 -11.18 7.78 -9.21
N LEU A 49 -10.47 7.63 -8.09
CA LEU A 49 -9.29 6.77 -8.03
C LEU A 49 -9.65 5.29 -7.96
N GLY A 50 -10.74 4.93 -7.25
CA GLY A 50 -11.26 3.56 -7.26
C GLY A 50 -11.75 3.15 -8.65
N GLY A 51 -12.53 4.01 -9.31
CA GLY A 51 -13.00 3.80 -10.69
C GLY A 51 -11.83 3.78 -11.68
N GLY A 52 -10.89 4.71 -11.57
CA GLY A 52 -9.68 4.74 -12.40
C GLY A 52 -8.81 3.48 -12.23
N ALA A 53 -8.67 2.99 -11.00
CA ALA A 53 -7.96 1.74 -10.73
C ALA A 53 -8.69 0.54 -11.39
N GLN A 54 -10.01 0.44 -11.24
CA GLN A 54 -10.81 -0.60 -11.89
C GLN A 54 -10.74 -0.52 -13.41
N LEU A 55 -10.83 0.68 -13.99
CA LEU A 55 -10.65 0.91 -15.42
C LEU A 55 -9.26 0.48 -15.88
N SER A 56 -8.21 0.77 -15.11
CA SER A 56 -6.84 0.33 -15.44
C SER A 56 -6.72 -1.19 -15.50
N TYR A 57 -7.48 -1.91 -14.68
CA TYR A 57 -7.52 -3.37 -14.72
C TYR A 57 -8.30 -3.87 -15.94
N LEU A 58 -9.41 -3.24 -16.30
CA LEU A 58 -10.22 -3.64 -17.45
C LEU A 58 -9.56 -3.33 -18.80
N LEU A 59 -8.90 -2.18 -18.90
CA LEU A 59 -8.33 -1.65 -20.14
C LEU A 59 -6.89 -2.14 -20.41
N TRP A 60 -6.24 -2.80 -19.45
CA TRP A 60 -4.86 -3.28 -19.60
C TRP A 60 -4.77 -4.82 -19.49
N PRO A 61 -4.81 -5.55 -20.63
CA PRO A 61 -4.85 -7.01 -20.64
C PRO A 61 -3.67 -7.68 -19.92
N THR A 62 -2.46 -7.16 -20.07
CA THR A 62 -1.27 -7.69 -19.40
C THR A 62 -1.37 -7.57 -17.88
N LYS A 63 -1.78 -6.40 -17.39
CA LYS A 63 -2.00 -6.14 -15.95
C LYS A 63 -3.08 -7.04 -15.39
N ARG A 64 -4.17 -7.23 -16.14
CA ARG A 64 -5.25 -8.15 -15.80
C ARG A 64 -4.76 -9.60 -15.70
N ARG A 65 -3.96 -10.05 -16.67
CA ARG A 65 -3.38 -11.41 -16.66
C ARG A 65 -2.53 -11.65 -15.41
N TRP A 66 -1.64 -10.73 -15.07
CA TRP A 66 -0.82 -10.84 -13.86
C TRP A 66 -1.63 -10.76 -12.57
N SER A 67 -2.60 -9.84 -12.50
CA SER A 67 -3.48 -9.74 -11.33
C SER A 67 -4.26 -11.03 -11.12
N ASN A 68 -4.83 -11.60 -12.19
CA ASN A 68 -5.59 -12.85 -12.09
C ASN A 68 -4.71 -14.05 -11.70
N ALA A 69 -3.47 -14.10 -12.16
CA ALA A 69 -2.54 -15.14 -11.72
C ALA A 69 -2.28 -15.04 -10.21
N ASN A 70 -2.05 -13.82 -9.69
CA ASN A 70 -1.80 -13.59 -8.27
C ASN A 70 -3.03 -13.89 -7.41
N PHE A 71 -4.20 -13.35 -7.79
CA PHE A 71 -5.44 -13.62 -7.05
C PHE A 71 -5.88 -15.08 -7.17
N GLY A 72 -5.66 -15.72 -8.32
CA GLY A 72 -5.88 -17.16 -8.47
C GLY A 72 -5.02 -17.97 -7.51
N HIS A 73 -3.73 -17.64 -7.40
CA HIS A 73 -2.82 -18.28 -6.46
C HIS A 73 -3.27 -18.11 -5.00
N VAL A 74 -3.57 -16.88 -4.56
CA VAL A 74 -4.01 -16.59 -3.17
C VAL A 74 -5.34 -17.26 -2.83
N LEU A 75 -6.27 -17.32 -3.80
CA LEU A 75 -7.60 -17.91 -3.59
C LEU A 75 -7.62 -19.44 -3.80
N GLY A 76 -6.53 -20.04 -4.28
CA GLY A 76 -6.49 -21.45 -4.67
C GLY A 76 -7.41 -21.78 -5.86
N LEU A 77 -7.66 -20.81 -6.75
CA LEU A 77 -8.56 -20.94 -7.90
C LEU A 77 -7.81 -20.73 -9.22
N SER A 78 -8.41 -21.21 -10.32
CA SER A 78 -7.91 -20.90 -11.66
C SER A 78 -7.92 -19.39 -11.92
N PRO A 79 -6.89 -18.82 -12.58
CA PRO A 79 -6.88 -17.41 -12.98
C PRO A 79 -8.06 -16.98 -13.87
N HIS A 80 -8.75 -17.93 -14.48
CA HIS A 80 -9.92 -17.70 -15.33
C HIS A 80 -11.26 -17.82 -14.58
N ASP A 81 -11.22 -18.19 -13.29
CA ASP A 81 -12.42 -18.36 -12.48
C ASP A 81 -13.16 -17.01 -12.29
N PRO A 82 -14.50 -16.98 -12.43
CA PRO A 82 -15.28 -15.77 -12.21
C PRO A 82 -15.06 -15.07 -10.87
N ARG A 83 -14.77 -15.83 -9.81
CA ARG A 83 -14.51 -15.31 -8.46
C ARG A 83 -13.20 -14.55 -8.42
N VAL A 84 -12.18 -14.98 -9.16
CA VAL A 84 -10.86 -14.33 -9.20
C VAL A 84 -10.96 -12.92 -9.78
N TRP A 85 -11.59 -12.75 -10.95
CA TRP A 85 -11.67 -11.42 -11.57
C TRP A 85 -12.59 -10.46 -10.79
N ARG A 86 -13.64 -10.97 -10.14
CA ARG A 86 -14.50 -10.16 -9.25
C ARG A 86 -13.74 -9.68 -8.02
N THR A 87 -12.95 -10.57 -7.39
CA THR A 87 -12.11 -10.21 -6.26
C THR A 87 -11.04 -9.22 -6.67
N ALA A 88 -10.39 -9.42 -7.83
CA ALA A 88 -9.43 -8.46 -8.38
C ALA A 88 -10.07 -7.08 -8.56
N LEU A 89 -11.23 -6.96 -9.22
CA LEU A 89 -11.92 -5.67 -9.37
C LEU A 89 -12.25 -4.97 -8.04
N LYS A 90 -12.69 -5.74 -7.03
CA LYS A 90 -12.93 -5.20 -5.69
C LYS A 90 -11.64 -4.71 -5.05
N ALA A 91 -10.56 -5.48 -5.17
CA ALA A 91 -9.24 -5.11 -4.64
C ALA A 91 -8.68 -3.84 -5.31
N TYR A 92 -8.89 -3.64 -6.61
CA TYR A 92 -8.51 -2.40 -7.29
C TYR A 92 -9.30 -1.19 -6.79
N GLY A 93 -10.60 -1.37 -6.52
CA GLY A 93 -11.41 -0.33 -5.86
C GLY A 93 -10.88 -0.01 -4.45
N ALA A 94 -10.54 -1.03 -3.67
CA ALA A 94 -9.95 -0.87 -2.33
C ALA A 94 -8.57 -0.21 -2.39
N TYR A 95 -7.75 -0.51 -3.39
CA TYR A 95 -6.44 0.13 -3.61
C TYR A 95 -6.59 1.63 -3.87
N GLY A 96 -7.56 2.03 -4.69
CA GLY A 96 -7.88 3.46 -4.90
C GLY A 96 -8.26 4.16 -3.59
N ARG A 97 -9.05 3.49 -2.74
CA ARG A 97 -9.38 3.99 -1.39
C ARG A 97 -8.13 4.15 -0.53
N TYR A 98 -7.25 3.14 -0.49
CA TYR A 98 -5.99 3.18 0.25
C TYR A 98 -5.12 4.37 -0.17
N VAL A 99 -4.97 4.63 -1.47
CA VAL A 99 -4.18 5.77 -1.97
C VAL A 99 -4.74 7.11 -1.46
N VAL A 100 -6.07 7.26 -1.43
CA VAL A 100 -6.71 8.48 -0.90
C VAL A 100 -6.48 8.62 0.60
N GLU A 101 -6.64 7.53 1.35
CA GLU A 101 -6.46 7.53 2.81
C GLU A 101 -5.00 7.85 3.17
N LEU A 102 -4.03 7.25 2.48
CA LEU A 102 -2.62 7.54 2.66
C LEU A 102 -2.27 9.00 2.35
N ALA A 103 -2.83 9.56 1.28
CA ALA A 103 -2.60 10.96 0.90
C ALA A 103 -3.19 11.96 1.91
N ARG A 104 -4.22 11.55 2.67
CA ARG A 104 -4.84 12.37 3.73
C ARG A 104 -4.16 12.21 5.08
N LEU A 105 -3.46 11.10 5.30
CA LEU A 105 -2.80 10.78 6.56
C LEU A 105 -1.96 11.94 7.14
N PRO A 106 -1.18 12.71 6.36
CA PRO A 106 -0.38 13.82 6.90
C PRO A 106 -1.19 14.96 7.53
N LYS A 107 -2.49 15.05 7.23
CA LYS A 107 -3.40 16.06 7.78
C LYS A 107 -4.47 15.45 8.71
N LEU A 108 -4.38 14.15 8.97
CA LEU A 108 -5.28 13.49 9.91
C LEU A 108 -4.93 13.96 11.33
N ALA A 109 -5.93 14.42 12.08
CA ALA A 109 -5.74 14.75 13.50
C ALA A 109 -5.30 13.48 14.24
N ARG A 110 -4.37 13.64 15.19
CA ARG A 110 -3.74 12.51 15.89
C ARG A 110 -4.78 11.69 16.66
N GLU A 111 -5.72 12.38 17.28
CA GLU A 111 -6.82 11.80 18.04
C GLU A 111 -7.68 10.89 17.17
N HIS A 112 -7.91 11.29 15.91
CA HIS A 112 -8.66 10.49 14.96
C HIS A 112 -7.83 9.35 14.34
N ALA A 113 -6.51 9.47 14.32
CA ALA A 113 -5.63 8.37 13.91
C ALA A 113 -5.63 7.24 14.95
N ASP A 114 -5.64 7.60 16.24
CA ASP A 114 -5.67 6.64 17.36
C ASP A 114 -6.95 5.79 17.33
N GLU A 115 -8.09 6.37 16.93
CA GLU A 115 -9.37 5.66 16.75
C GLU A 115 -9.36 4.63 15.60
N LEU A 116 -8.46 4.77 14.62
CA LEU A 116 -8.39 3.88 13.46
C LEU A 116 -7.56 2.61 13.73
N VAL A 117 -6.78 2.58 14.81
CA VAL A 117 -5.98 1.43 15.19
C VAL A 117 -6.81 0.53 16.10
N LEU A 118 -7.32 -0.57 15.55
CA LEU A 118 -7.87 -1.66 16.37
C LEU A 118 -6.70 -2.28 17.14
N GLY A 119 -6.66 -2.06 18.45
CA GLY A 119 -5.58 -2.48 19.36
C GLY A 119 -5.41 -3.98 19.57
N ALA A 120 -5.78 -4.81 18.59
CA ALA A 120 -5.55 -6.24 18.64
C ALA A 120 -4.04 -6.50 18.67
N ASN A 121 -3.58 -7.21 19.72
CA ASN A 121 -2.19 -7.59 19.97
C ASN A 121 -1.23 -6.45 20.35
N LEU A 122 -1.73 -5.30 20.83
CA LEU A 122 -0.82 -4.27 21.38
C LEU A 122 -0.01 -4.79 22.58
N ASP A 123 -0.61 -5.64 23.41
CA ASP A 123 0.08 -6.25 24.55
C ASP A 123 1.28 -7.12 24.12
N ALA A 124 1.09 -7.93 23.07
CA ALA A 124 2.18 -8.75 22.52
C ALA A 124 3.29 -7.89 21.89
N ILE A 125 2.95 -6.77 21.26
CA ILE A 125 3.94 -5.83 20.73
C ILE A 125 4.70 -5.16 21.88
N HIS A 126 4.00 -4.78 22.95
CA HIS A 126 4.60 -4.17 24.14
C HIS A 126 5.55 -5.14 24.84
N GLU A 127 5.16 -6.41 25.02
CA GLU A 127 6.00 -7.46 25.61
C GLU A 127 7.29 -7.68 24.80
N ILE A 128 7.19 -7.73 23.46
CA ILE A 128 8.37 -7.85 22.58
C ILE A 128 9.29 -6.62 22.71
N TRP A 129 8.72 -5.42 22.84
CA TRP A 129 9.49 -4.19 22.99
C TRP A 129 10.20 -4.14 24.35
N GLU A 130 9.52 -4.47 25.46
CA GLU A 130 10.14 -4.55 26.79
C GLU A 130 11.24 -5.62 26.86
N ALA A 131 11.06 -6.74 26.15
CA ALA A 131 12.05 -7.80 26.06
C ALA A 131 13.25 -7.46 25.15
N SER A 132 13.19 -6.34 24.40
CA SER A 132 14.28 -5.88 23.54
C SER A 132 15.24 -4.95 24.29
N GLU A 133 16.51 -4.90 23.90
CA GLU A 133 17.56 -4.08 24.56
C GLU A 133 17.35 -2.55 24.48
N GLY A 134 16.18 -2.06 24.06
CA GLY A 134 15.94 -0.64 23.77
C GLY A 134 14.54 -0.15 24.12
N GLY A 135 14.05 -0.48 25.32
CA GLY A 135 13.00 0.32 25.96
C GLY A 135 13.33 1.81 25.92
#